data_AF-A0A1H9PBA2-F1
#
_entry.id   AF-A0A1H9PBA2-F1
#
_cell.length_a   1.000
_cell.length_b   1.000
_cell.length_c   1.000
_cell.angle_alpha   90.00
_cell.angle_beta   90.00
_cell.angle_gamma   90.00
#
_symmetry.space_group_name_H-M   'P 1'
#
loop_
_entity.id
_entity.type
_entity.pdbx_description
1 polymer ?
#
loop_
_entity_poly.entity_id
_entity_poly.type
_entity_poly.pdbx_seq_one_letter_code
_entity_poly.pdbx_strand_id
1 'polypeptide(L)'
;MNESKGAAFKKVDEYLIEAVIKAKEKETVSEKRVIRAGTAVLLCTGFLVMYVIYQWSRMTQMESAFLLNLIADPIVLMFMLIIGLTYAILQNEKYKYEKAEKDYDLLKEDIIDRASEIWSSPESWEERAELFSDLKQKHNINLYHK
;
A
#
# COMPACT_ATOMS: atom_id res chain seq x y z
N MET A 1 -17.64 4.85 42.26
CA MET A 1 -17.43 5.75 41.09
C MET A 1 -16.08 5.54 40.39
N ASN A 2 -15.09 4.86 41.00
CA ASN A 2 -13.79 4.56 40.36
C ASN A 2 -13.82 3.39 39.36
N GLU A 3 -14.60 2.34 39.61
CA GLU A 3 -14.64 1.16 38.72
C GLU A 3 -15.24 1.45 37.33
N SER A 4 -16.21 2.37 37.25
CA SER A 4 -16.83 2.78 36.00
C SER A 4 -15.88 3.58 35.09
N LYS A 5 -14.92 4.32 35.67
CA LYS A 5 -13.92 5.08 34.90
C LYS A 5 -12.82 4.18 34.35
N GLY A 6 -12.34 3.21 35.15
CA GLY A 6 -11.33 2.23 34.70
C GLY A 6 -11.83 1.34 33.56
N ALA A 7 -13.09 0.90 33.60
CA ALA A 7 -13.69 0.10 32.52
C ALA A 7 -13.90 0.89 31.21
N ALA A 8 -14.18 2.19 31.31
CA ALA A 8 -14.27 3.07 30.14
C ALA A 8 -12.89 3.34 29.53
N PHE A 9 -11.86 3.49 30.37
CA PHE A 9 -10.48 3.71 29.95
C PHE A 9 -9.93 2.52 29.16
N LYS A 10 -10.09 1.31 29.70
CA LYS A 10 -9.65 0.07 29.04
C LYS A 10 -10.30 -0.16 27.68
N LYS A 11 -11.57 0.23 27.53
CA LYS A 11 -12.28 0.20 26.23
C LYS A 11 -11.75 1.22 25.21
N VAL A 12 -11.30 2.39 25.67
CA VAL A 12 -10.71 3.41 24.79
C VAL A 12 -9.36 2.93 24.26
N ASP A 13 -8.55 2.32 25.12
CA ASP A 13 -7.25 1.76 24.73
C ASP A 13 -7.42 0.64 23.70
N GLU A 14 -8.28 -0.34 23.98
CA GLU A 14 -8.60 -1.43 23.05
C GLU A 14 -9.08 -0.91 21.68
N TYR A 15 -9.93 0.12 21.68
CA TYR A 15 -10.44 0.72 20.45
C TYR A 15 -9.35 1.44 19.64
N LEU A 16 -8.46 2.21 20.30
CA LEU A 16 -7.35 2.90 19.64
C LEU A 16 -6.35 1.92 19.03
N ILE A 17 -6.03 0.85 19.77
CA ILE A 17 -5.16 -0.24 19.30
C ILE A 17 -5.77 -0.93 18.09
N GLU A 18 -7.05 -1.30 18.18
CA GLU A 18 -7.75 -1.96 17.07
C GLU A 18 -7.81 -1.06 15.83
N ALA A 19 -8.01 0.25 16.02
CA ALA A 19 -7.99 1.23 14.93
C ALA A 19 -6.63 1.30 14.23
N VAL A 20 -5.52 1.32 14.99
CA VAL A 20 -4.15 1.33 14.44
C VAL A 20 -3.81 0.05 13.71
N ILE A 21 -4.16 -1.10 14.29
CA ILE A 21 -3.95 -2.40 13.65
C ILE A 21 -4.72 -2.48 12.34
N LYS A 22 -6.00 -2.07 12.33
CA LYS A 22 -6.83 -2.02 11.11
C LYS A 22 -6.29 -1.05 10.07
N ALA A 23 -5.78 0.11 10.49
CA ALA A 23 -5.16 1.07 9.58
C ALA A 23 -3.90 0.48 8.94
N LYS A 24 -3.04 -0.17 9.73
CA LYS A 24 -1.82 -0.83 9.21
C LYS A 24 -2.15 -2.00 8.28
N GLU A 25 -3.15 -2.81 8.63
CA GLU A 25 -3.61 -3.90 7.77
C GLU A 25 -4.11 -3.36 6.42
N LYS A 26 -4.92 -2.29 6.44
CA LYS A 26 -5.44 -1.63 5.24
C LYS A 26 -4.32 -1.10 4.35
N GLU A 27 -3.28 -0.50 4.93
CA GLU A 27 -2.05 -0.05 4.23
C GLU A 27 -1.31 -1.23 3.56
N THR A 28 -1.04 -2.31 4.30
CA THR A 28 -0.33 -3.47 3.73
C THR A 28 -1.14 -4.19 2.64
N VAL A 29 -2.47 -4.20 2.75
CA VAL A 29 -3.36 -4.75 1.73
C VAL A 29 -3.35 -3.88 0.47
N SER A 30 -3.40 -2.56 0.60
CA SER A 30 -3.33 -1.65 -0.56
C SER A 30 -1.95 -1.67 -1.20
N GLU A 31 -0.87 -1.78 -0.42
CA GLU A 31 0.51 -1.96 -0.91
C GLU A 31 0.61 -3.21 -1.80
N LYS A 32 0.13 -4.35 -1.31
CA LYS A 32 0.10 -5.61 -2.08
C LYS A 32 -0.69 -5.48 -3.39
N ARG A 33 -1.78 -4.70 -3.39
CA ARG A 33 -2.57 -4.45 -4.61
C ARG A 33 -1.79 -3.60 -5.62
N VAL A 34 -1.09 -2.56 -5.16
CA VAL A 34 -0.20 -1.75 -6.00
C VAL A 34 0.92 -2.61 -6.59
N ILE A 35 1.58 -3.44 -5.77
CA ILE A 35 2.64 -4.35 -6.25
C ILE A 35 2.08 -5.31 -7.31
N ARG A 36 0.94 -5.96 -7.05
CA ARG A 36 0.31 -6.87 -8.03
C ARG A 36 -0.04 -6.16 -9.33
N ALA A 37 -0.63 -4.97 -9.25
CA ALA A 37 -0.97 -4.17 -10.44
C ALA A 37 0.29 -3.75 -11.21
N GLY A 38 1.36 -3.34 -10.49
CA GLY A 38 2.65 -2.99 -11.07
C GLY A 38 3.32 -4.17 -11.76
N THR A 39 3.31 -5.35 -11.13
CA THR A 39 3.80 -6.58 -11.76
C THR A 39 3.02 -6.92 -13.03
N ALA A 40 1.69 -6.76 -13.03
CA ALA A 40 0.87 -7.01 -14.23
C ALA A 40 1.23 -6.07 -15.39
N VAL A 41 1.43 -4.77 -15.12
CA VAL A 41 1.87 -3.79 -16.13
C VAL A 41 3.26 -4.15 -16.68
N LEU A 42 4.20 -4.50 -15.79
CA LEU A 42 5.55 -4.92 -16.17
C LEU A 42 5.54 -6.17 -17.06
N LEU A 43 4.74 -7.18 -16.71
CA LEU A 43 4.60 -8.39 -17.51
C LEU A 43 4.00 -8.08 -18.88
N CYS A 44 2.92 -7.31 -18.96
CA CYS A 44 2.30 -6.93 -20.24
C CYS A 44 3.27 -6.17 -21.14
N THR A 45 4.05 -5.25 -20.54
CA THR A 45 5.07 -4.47 -21.26
C THR A 45 6.22 -5.37 -21.72
N GLY A 46 6.67 -6.31 -20.86
CA GLY A 46 7.68 -7.30 -21.22
C GLY A 46 7.25 -8.20 -22.38
N PHE A 47 6.01 -8.65 -22.40
CA PHE A 47 5.46 -9.43 -23.52
C PHE A 47 5.42 -8.62 -24.82
N LEU A 48 5.00 -7.35 -24.75
CA LEU A 48 5.04 -6.48 -25.93
C LEU A 48 6.47 -6.32 -26.45
N VAL A 49 7.43 -6.02 -25.59
CA VAL A 49 8.84 -5.88 -25.99
C VAL A 49 9.38 -7.16 -26.62
N MET A 50 9.10 -8.33 -26.03
CA MET A 50 9.48 -9.62 -26.61
C MET A 50 8.86 -9.85 -27.99
N TYR A 51 7.58 -9.49 -28.16
CA TYR A 51 6.91 -9.58 -29.45
C TYR A 51 7.54 -8.66 -30.51
N VAL A 52 7.85 -7.41 -30.16
CA VAL A 52 8.52 -6.47 -31.07
C VAL A 52 9.92 -6.97 -31.46
N ILE A 53 10.70 -7.48 -30.51
CA ILE A 53 12.03 -8.07 -30.79
C ILE A 53 11.90 -9.29 -31.70
N TYR A 54 10.90 -10.14 -31.47
CA TYR A 54 10.64 -11.30 -32.32
C TYR A 54 10.32 -10.87 -33.76
N GLN A 55 9.44 -9.90 -33.95
CA GLN A 55 9.11 -9.35 -35.28
C GLN A 55 10.33 -8.71 -35.95
N TRP A 56 11.13 -7.95 -35.19
CA TRP A 56 12.38 -7.37 -35.67
C TRP A 56 13.36 -8.44 -36.17
N SER A 57 13.53 -9.53 -35.42
CA SER A 57 14.47 -10.61 -35.77
C SER A 57 14.08 -11.39 -37.04
N ARG A 58 12.79 -11.36 -37.41
CA ARG A 58 12.27 -12.00 -38.63
C ARG A 58 12.34 -11.11 -39.87
N MET A 59 12.59 -9.81 -39.70
CA MET A 59 12.81 -8.91 -40.83
C MET A 59 14.21 -9.10 -41.40
N THR A 60 14.29 -9.66 -42.61
CA THR A 60 15.54 -9.93 -43.31
C THR A 60 16.09 -8.73 -44.10
N GLN A 61 15.39 -7.60 -44.13
CA GLN A 61 15.80 -6.38 -44.85
C GLN A 61 15.38 -5.13 -44.05
N MET A 62 16.17 -4.06 -44.13
CA MET A 62 15.85 -2.73 -43.59
C MET A 62 14.65 -2.13 -44.34
N GLU A 63 13.45 -2.59 -43.98
CA GLU A 63 12.20 -1.97 -44.37
C GLU A 63 12.09 -0.62 -43.66
N SER A 64 12.27 0.47 -44.40
CA SER A 64 12.07 1.85 -43.89
C SER A 64 10.67 2.09 -43.32
N ALA A 65 9.72 1.18 -43.59
CA ALA A 65 8.35 1.19 -43.10
C ALA A 65 8.12 0.36 -41.81
N PHE A 66 9.14 -0.18 -41.14
CA PHE A 66 8.97 -1.01 -39.93
C PHE A 66 8.10 -0.34 -38.86
N LEU A 67 8.35 0.93 -38.54
CA LEU A 67 7.58 1.65 -37.51
C LEU A 67 6.11 1.82 -37.91
N LEU A 68 5.82 2.06 -39.20
CA LEU A 68 4.46 2.16 -39.72
C LEU A 68 3.74 0.81 -39.62
N ASN A 69 4.42 -0.27 -39.99
CA ASN A 69 3.89 -1.64 -39.88
C ASN A 69 3.65 -2.04 -38.42
N LEU A 70 4.52 -1.62 -37.50
CA LEU A 70 4.39 -1.89 -36.07
C LEU A 70 3.21 -1.14 -35.45
N ILE A 71 3.01 0.13 -35.81
CA ILE A 71 1.88 0.94 -35.32
C ILE A 71 0.55 0.44 -35.90
N ALA A 72 0.57 -0.08 -37.13
CA ALA A 72 -0.61 -0.67 -37.77
C ALA A 72 -0.89 -2.12 -37.31
N ASP A 73 0.01 -2.76 -36.57
CA ASP A 73 -0.15 -4.14 -36.10
C ASP A 73 -1.28 -4.22 -35.04
N PRO A 74 -2.37 -4.97 -35.31
CA PRO A 74 -3.48 -5.12 -34.38
C PRO A 74 -3.07 -5.69 -33.01
N ILE A 75 -2.04 -6.53 -32.96
CA ILE A 75 -1.52 -7.12 -31.73
C ILE A 75 -0.86 -6.03 -30.89
N VAL A 76 -0.02 -5.19 -31.51
CA VAL A 76 0.64 -4.06 -30.83
C VAL A 76 -0.41 -3.06 -30.30
N LEU A 77 -1.41 -2.73 -31.12
CA LEU A 77 -2.53 -1.87 -30.71
C LEU A 77 -3.31 -2.44 -29.53
N MET A 78 -3.59 -3.75 -29.54
CA MET A 78 -4.25 -4.44 -28.43
C MET A 78 -3.39 -4.38 -27.15
N PHE A 79 -2.09 -4.64 -27.23
CA PHE A 79 -1.18 -4.52 -26.09
C PHE A 79 -1.10 -3.09 -25.56
N MET A 80 -1.06 -2.08 -26.43
CA MET A 80 -1.10 -0.67 -26.01
C MET A 80 -2.38 -0.35 -25.23
N LEU A 81 -3.55 -0.83 -25.68
CA LEU A 81 -4.81 -0.66 -24.96
C LEU A 81 -4.77 -1.36 -23.58
N ILE A 82 -4.29 -2.61 -23.52
CA ILE A 82 -4.18 -3.36 -22.27
C ILE A 82 -3.22 -2.66 -21.29
N ILE A 83 -2.08 -2.16 -21.78
CA ILE A 83 -1.12 -1.41 -20.96
C ILE A 83 -1.77 -0.12 -20.44
N GLY A 84 -2.50 0.62 -21.29
CA GLY A 84 -3.23 1.81 -20.87
C GLY A 84 -4.25 1.52 -19.75
N LEU A 85 -5.04 0.45 -19.90
CA LEU A 85 -6.03 0.05 -18.89
C LEU A 85 -5.38 -0.40 -17.58
N THR A 86 -4.35 -1.25 -17.67
CA THR A 86 -3.64 -1.74 -16.48
C THR A 86 -2.87 -0.64 -15.76
N TYR A 87 -2.33 0.34 -16.50
CA TYR A 87 -1.72 1.54 -15.94
C TYR A 87 -2.73 2.43 -15.22
N ALA A 88 -3.92 2.63 -15.79
CA ALA A 88 -4.98 3.38 -15.12
C ALA A 88 -5.42 2.71 -13.80
N ILE A 89 -5.52 1.38 -13.80
CA ILE A 89 -5.78 0.59 -12.59
C ILE A 89 -4.66 0.78 -11.55
N LEU A 90 -3.40 0.72 -11.98
CA LEU A 90 -2.24 0.95 -11.12
C LEU A 90 -2.31 2.33 -10.43
N GLN A 91 -2.63 3.38 -11.19
CA GLN A 91 -2.74 4.73 -10.63
C GLN A 91 -3.86 4.85 -9.60
N ASN A 92 -5.00 4.19 -9.84
CA ASN A 92 -6.09 4.16 -8.86
C ASN A 92 -5.70 3.41 -7.58
N GLU A 93 -5.03 2.26 -7.69
CA GLU A 93 -4.55 1.53 -6.51
C GLU A 93 -3.46 2.31 -5.77
N LYS A 94 -2.59 3.04 -6.49
CA LYS A 94 -1.58 3.91 -5.89
C LYS A 94 -2.22 5.02 -5.07
N TYR A 95 -3.26 5.67 -5.59
CA TYR A 95 -4.00 6.68 -4.84
C TYR A 95 -4.64 6.12 -3.56
N LYS A 96 -5.20 4.90 -3.62
CA LYS A 96 -5.75 4.23 -2.44
C LYS A 96 -4.68 3.87 -1.41
N TYR A 97 -3.50 3.46 -1.88
CA TYR A 97 -2.35 3.20 -1.01
C TYR A 97 -1.89 4.48 -0.30
N GLU A 98 -1.62 5.57 -1.04
CA GLU A 98 -1.21 6.85 -0.46
C GLU A 98 -2.24 7.38 0.55
N LYS A 99 -3.53 7.15 0.31
CA LYS A 99 -4.57 7.49 1.27
C LYS A 99 -4.50 6.62 2.53
N ALA A 100 -4.33 5.31 2.38
CA ALA A 100 -4.23 4.40 3.52
C ALA A 100 -2.97 4.65 4.37
N GLU A 101 -1.85 4.96 3.73
CA GLU A 101 -0.59 5.37 4.37
C GLU A 101 -0.79 6.66 5.18
N LYS A 102 -1.37 7.70 4.58
CA LYS A 102 -1.71 8.95 5.29
C LYS A 102 -2.67 8.73 6.45
N ASP A 103 -3.72 7.92 6.27
CA ASP A 103 -4.67 7.60 7.33
C ASP A 103 -3.94 6.91 8.51
N TYR A 104 -3.02 6.00 8.23
CA TYR A 104 -2.21 5.30 9.23
C TYR A 104 -1.25 6.26 9.95
N ASP A 105 -0.50 7.08 9.21
CA ASP A 105 0.46 8.02 9.78
C ASP A 105 -0.23 9.06 10.68
N LEU A 106 -1.35 9.63 10.23
CA LEU A 106 -2.15 10.56 11.04
C LEU A 106 -2.66 9.92 12.33
N LEU A 107 -3.12 8.67 12.27
CA LEU A 107 -3.59 7.94 13.45
C LEU A 107 -2.44 7.61 14.39
N LYS A 108 -1.27 7.26 13.85
CA LYS A 108 -0.03 7.04 14.61
C LYS A 108 0.37 8.31 15.36
N GLU A 109 0.35 9.45 14.68
CA GLU A 109 0.67 10.76 15.26
C GLU A 109 -0.32 11.15 16.35
N ASP A 110 -1.64 11.03 16.11
CA ASP A 110 -2.67 11.35 17.11
C ASP A 110 -2.50 10.52 18.39
N ILE A 111 -2.17 9.23 18.25
CA ILE A 111 -1.94 8.35 19.40
C ILE A 111 -0.68 8.72 20.15
N ILE A 112 0.41 9.08 19.45
CA ILE A 112 1.65 9.53 20.10
C ILE A 112 1.42 10.84 20.86
N ASP A 113 0.70 11.80 20.25
CA ASP A 113 0.46 13.11 20.84
C ASP A 113 -0.50 13.02 22.04
N ARG A 114 -1.51 12.15 21.96
CA ARG A 114 -2.47 11.90 23.05
C ARG A 114 -1.97 10.87 24.05
N ALA A 115 -0.81 10.27 23.85
CA ALA A 115 -0.30 9.20 24.70
C ALA A 115 -0.10 9.65 26.17
N SER A 116 0.26 10.92 26.40
CA SER A 116 0.39 11.47 27.75
C SER A 116 -0.97 11.70 28.44
N GLU A 117 -2.03 11.94 27.67
CA GLU A 117 -3.40 12.11 28.17
C GLU A 117 -4.07 10.76 28.43
N ILE A 118 -3.84 9.80 27.53
CA ILE A 118 -4.31 8.42 27.64
C ILE A 118 -3.61 7.77 28.84
N TRP A 119 -2.28 7.63 28.82
CA TRP A 119 -1.55 6.95 29.90
C TRP A 119 -1.07 7.94 30.97
N SER A 120 -2.02 8.58 31.65
CA SER A 120 -1.76 9.60 32.68
C SER A 120 -1.52 9.05 34.09
N SER A 121 -1.87 7.78 34.35
CA SER A 121 -1.64 7.13 35.66
C SER A 121 -0.35 6.28 35.67
N PRO A 122 0.31 6.11 36.83
CA PRO A 122 1.53 5.30 36.93
C PRO A 122 1.34 3.83 36.52
N GLU A 123 0.21 3.22 36.89
CA GLU A 123 -0.14 1.85 36.49
C GLU A 123 -0.34 1.72 34.97
N SER A 124 -0.92 2.75 34.34
CA SER A 124 -1.13 2.78 32.88
C SER A 124 0.15 2.96 32.07
N TRP A 125 1.24 3.45 32.70
CA TRP A 125 2.55 3.62 32.06
C TRP A 125 3.26 2.28 31.81
N GLU A 126 3.12 1.34 32.74
CA GLU A 126 3.70 0.00 32.62
C GLU A 126 2.95 -0.82 31.56
N GLU A 127 1.61 -0.76 31.56
CA GLU A 127 0.75 -1.35 30.53
C GLU A 127 1.06 -0.78 29.13
N ARG A 128 1.33 0.52 29.01
CA ARG A 128 1.73 1.16 27.74
C ARG A 128 3.01 0.58 27.16
N ALA A 129 4.02 0.34 28.00
CA ALA A 129 5.32 -0.15 27.54
C ALA A 129 5.21 -1.57 26.97
N GLU A 130 4.42 -2.43 27.65
CA GLU A 130 4.11 -3.78 27.18
C GLU A 130 3.32 -3.72 25.85
N LEU A 131 2.31 -2.86 25.78
CA LEU A 131 1.49 -2.65 24.59
C LEU A 131 2.30 -2.20 23.36
N PHE A 132 3.20 -1.24 23.54
CA PHE A 132 4.05 -0.72 22.47
C PHE A 132 5.05 -1.77 21.99
N SER A 133 5.56 -2.60 22.92
CA SER A 133 6.40 -3.74 22.58
C SER A 133 5.62 -4.77 21.77
N ASP A 134 4.39 -5.10 22.19
CA ASP A 134 3.51 -6.05 21.50
C ASP A 134 3.13 -5.59 20.09
N LEU A 135 2.79 -4.30 19.92
CA LEU A 135 2.49 -3.71 18.61
C LEU A 135 3.70 -3.72 17.68
N LYS A 136 4.89 -3.46 18.21
CA LYS A 136 6.14 -3.54 17.46
C LYS A 136 6.46 -4.98 17.07
N GLN A 137 6.28 -5.95 17.97
CA GLN A 137 6.64 -7.34 17.72
C GLN A 137 5.64 -8.06 16.80
N LYS A 138 4.33 -7.85 17.02
CA LYS A 138 3.26 -8.58 16.29
C LYS A 138 2.84 -7.90 15.00
N HIS A 139 2.83 -6.56 14.97
CA HIS A 139 2.30 -5.79 13.84
C HIS A 139 3.35 -4.92 13.14
N ASN A 140 4.61 -4.93 13.61
CA ASN A 140 5.70 -4.07 13.11
C ASN A 140 5.33 -2.58 13.14
N ILE A 141 4.53 -2.17 14.14
CA ILE A 141 4.07 -0.80 14.34
C ILE A 141 4.97 -0.17 15.40
N ASN A 142 5.76 0.84 15.01
CA ASN A 142 6.65 1.54 15.93
C ASN A 142 6.01 2.85 16.42
N LEU A 143 5.59 2.88 17.69
CA LEU A 143 5.02 4.05 18.36
C LEU A 143 6.02 4.83 19.21
N TYR A 144 7.32 4.44 19.21
CA TYR A 144 8.35 5.10 20.01
C TYR A 144 8.88 6.39 19.38
N HIS A 145 8.61 6.63 18.11
CA HIS A 145 9.10 7.77 17.34
C HIS A 145 8.01 8.31 16.41
N LYS A 146 7.97 9.65 16.26
CA LYS A 146 7.25 10.29 15.15
C LYS A 146 7.90 9.89 13.83
#